data_AF-A0A1R3KT63-F1
#
_entry.id   AF-A0A1R3KT63-F1
#
_cell.length_a   1.000
_cell.length_b   1.000
_cell.length_c   1.000
_cell.angle_alpha   90.00
_cell.angle_beta   90.00
_cell.angle_gamma   90.00
#
_symmetry.space_group_name_H-M   'P 1'
#
loop_
_entity.id
_entity.type
_entity.pdbx_description
1 polymer ?
#
loop_
_entity_poly.entity_id
_entity_poly.type
_entity_poly.pdbx_seq_one_letter_code
_entity_poly.pdbx_strand_id
1 'polypeptide(L)'
;MSLIGEAALSALFEALFVKFNTSFDLKLNGGKQIRKEIEYWEQTLKNMHTVLSNAEERQIKDQLVKFWLADLQDLAYDVDDILDEFATQALGSKLMSNESQASLNKVQKLVPNFCTVSSSLHPTAIMFNNKLMSKIKHITKRLKHLETQKGILQLIGFRVPAKMVANRPPSTSLVNEAQVYGRGKDKEALINLILRDGDNDGASGSKIIITTRSSNVASIVKTVSDFSLEKLSDDDSLAMFVHHALGARDFSGHLNLKEIGLGIVKKCNGLPLATKTIAGLLRGRMDPDAWKDILEKVDMVLTSTLPLPQGVFLTRESFLQQHPLPSSPFKPCCSSSSHHHHNNNSNHRRRNHAFSLIQDSAIIACLRANRQFPLRSSSMSIFNMIFADQAMGAARAAVSGGIEVLEIVRSTPGVFEVLKTLVKEYPTKAFGVMILPLTVMYLEILQVGTVLNVEDTKTAINAGAKFLMSPATVKDIIDDVQDADVLYIPGVMTPTEILSAYNAGAKIVKIYPVSALGGTRYISAIMKPFSHIPMVASQGITLDSVGEYIAQGAISVVLSDAIFDKGAMSQNNFNAIHQLAKSAALQGKSAVER
;
A
#
# COMPACT_ATOMS: atom_id res chain seq x y z
N MET A 1 -10.97 -20.51 0.74
CA MET A 1 -11.89 -19.36 0.88
C MET A 1 -11.03 -18.11 0.98
N SER A 2 -10.94 -17.35 -0.12
CA SER A 2 -10.24 -16.05 -0.12
C SER A 2 -11.19 -15.03 0.48
N LEU A 3 -10.87 -14.51 1.67
CA LEU A 3 -11.63 -13.49 2.40
C LEU A 3 -11.04 -12.08 2.21
N ILE A 4 -10.09 -11.91 1.29
CA ILE A 4 -9.22 -10.73 1.24
C ILE A 4 -9.88 -9.56 0.47
N GLY A 5 -10.61 -9.83 -0.62
CA GLY A 5 -11.32 -8.79 -1.39
C GLY A 5 -12.52 -8.23 -0.63
N GLU A 6 -13.31 -9.10 0.00
CA GLU A 6 -14.41 -8.72 0.90
C GLU A 6 -13.88 -7.84 2.05
N ALA A 7 -12.83 -8.27 2.75
CA ALA A 7 -12.31 -7.54 3.91
C ALA A 7 -11.81 -6.14 3.54
N ALA A 8 -11.18 -5.97 2.37
CA ALA A 8 -10.70 -4.67 1.91
C ALA A 8 -11.86 -3.73 1.53
N LEU A 9 -12.85 -4.23 0.78
CA LEU A 9 -14.00 -3.43 0.35
C LEU A 9 -14.94 -3.10 1.53
N SER A 10 -15.11 -4.03 2.47
CA SER A 10 -15.82 -3.79 3.73
C SER A 10 -15.10 -2.74 4.58
N ALA A 11 -13.78 -2.79 4.73
CA ALA A 11 -13.04 -1.76 5.45
C ALA A 11 -13.18 -0.38 4.80
N LEU A 12 -13.17 -0.31 3.47
CA LEU A 12 -13.42 0.93 2.73
C LEU A 12 -14.84 1.45 2.96
N PHE A 13 -15.85 0.58 2.95
CA PHE A 13 -17.25 0.97 3.20
C PHE A 13 -17.44 1.50 4.62
N GLU A 14 -16.83 0.87 5.63
CA GLU A 14 -16.86 1.37 7.00
C GLU A 14 -16.21 2.76 7.12
N ALA A 15 -15.07 2.99 6.45
CA ALA A 15 -14.44 4.30 6.40
C ALA A 15 -15.35 5.35 5.72
N LEU A 16 -16.01 4.99 4.62
CA LEU A 16 -16.99 5.84 3.94
C LEU A 16 -18.18 6.17 4.85
N PHE A 17 -18.74 5.19 5.59
CA PHE A 17 -19.85 5.41 6.52
C PHE A 17 -19.49 6.38 7.64
N VAL A 18 -18.24 6.34 8.14
CA VAL A 18 -17.75 7.37 9.07
C VAL A 18 -17.71 8.74 8.40
N LYS A 19 -17.16 8.84 7.18
CA LYS A 19 -17.08 10.12 6.45
C LYS A 19 -18.45 10.70 6.11
N PHE A 20 -19.41 9.87 5.70
CA PHE A 20 -20.80 10.27 5.48
C PHE A 20 -21.35 11.01 6.70
N ASN A 21 -21.17 10.45 7.90
CA ASN A 21 -21.64 11.09 9.14
C ASN A 21 -20.95 12.44 9.45
N THR A 22 -19.69 12.62 9.04
CA THR A 22 -18.93 13.86 9.31
C THR A 22 -19.18 14.99 8.30
N SER A 23 -19.57 14.67 7.06
CA SER A 23 -19.71 15.65 5.98
C SER A 23 -21.01 16.48 6.02
N PHE A 24 -21.89 16.24 7.00
CA PHE A 24 -23.25 16.80 7.04
C PHE A 24 -23.41 18.17 7.74
N ASP A 25 -22.32 18.80 8.18
CA ASP A 25 -22.35 20.02 9.01
C ASP A 25 -22.35 21.35 8.21
N LEU A 26 -22.56 21.27 6.89
CA LEU A 26 -22.49 22.43 6.00
C LEU A 26 -23.89 23.03 5.72
N LYS A 27 -24.16 24.22 6.28
CA LYS A 27 -25.28 25.10 5.87
C LYS A 27 -24.98 25.72 4.49
N LEU A 28 -24.94 24.91 3.43
CA LEU A 28 -24.76 25.38 2.05
C LEU A 28 -26.10 25.60 1.35
N ASN A 29 -26.22 26.70 0.61
CA ASN A 29 -27.40 26.97 -0.22
C ASN A 29 -27.43 25.97 -1.40
N GLY A 30 -28.55 25.24 -1.59
CA GLY A 30 -28.61 24.05 -2.48
C GLY A 30 -28.25 22.71 -1.80
N GLY A 31 -27.80 22.75 -0.54
CA GLY A 31 -27.38 21.57 0.23
C GLY A 31 -28.46 20.52 0.48
N LYS A 32 -29.75 20.88 0.37
CA LYS A 32 -30.86 19.92 0.50
C LYS A 32 -30.85 18.86 -0.61
N GLN A 33 -30.51 19.22 -1.85
CA GLN A 33 -30.50 18.27 -2.96
C GLN A 33 -29.28 17.36 -2.90
N ILE A 34 -28.11 17.93 -2.61
CA ILE A 34 -26.86 17.20 -2.40
C ILE A 34 -27.02 16.19 -1.25
N ARG A 35 -27.60 16.64 -0.12
CA ARG A 35 -27.87 15.78 1.03
C ARG A 35 -28.71 14.56 0.65
N LYS A 36 -29.77 14.74 -0.13
CA LYS A 36 -30.61 13.63 -0.60
C LYS A 36 -29.83 12.63 -1.45
N GLU A 37 -28.92 13.09 -2.30
CA GLU A 37 -28.08 12.21 -3.13
C GLU A 37 -27.08 11.43 -2.26
N ILE A 38 -26.45 12.10 -1.29
CA ILE A 38 -25.51 11.47 -0.35
C ILE A 38 -26.22 10.46 0.55
N GLU A 39 -27.40 10.79 1.08
CA GLU A 39 -28.24 9.85 1.84
C GLU A 39 -28.64 8.64 0.98
N TYR A 40 -28.98 8.86 -0.29
CA TYR A 40 -29.24 7.77 -1.24
C TYR A 40 -27.99 6.90 -1.43
N TRP A 41 -26.81 7.50 -1.57
CA TRP A 41 -25.57 6.74 -1.72
C TRP A 41 -25.25 5.88 -0.52
N GLU A 42 -25.37 6.45 0.68
CA GLU A 42 -25.14 5.73 1.94
C GLU A 42 -26.04 4.50 2.04
N GLN A 43 -27.34 4.66 1.74
CA GLN A 43 -28.29 3.56 1.82
C GLN A 43 -28.02 2.47 0.77
N THR A 44 -27.70 2.87 -0.46
CA THR A 44 -27.42 1.89 -1.52
C THR A 44 -26.09 1.16 -1.26
N LEU A 45 -25.06 1.85 -0.75
CA LEU A 45 -23.80 1.21 -0.36
C LEU A 45 -23.98 0.27 0.83
N LYS A 46 -24.80 0.62 1.84
CA LYS A 46 -25.18 -0.32 2.92
C LYS A 46 -25.86 -1.57 2.35
N ASN A 47 -26.76 -1.42 1.38
CA ASN A 47 -27.41 -2.55 0.73
C ASN A 47 -26.43 -3.41 -0.08
N MET A 48 -25.40 -2.81 -0.67
CA MET A 48 -24.33 -3.53 -1.38
C MET A 48 -23.37 -4.23 -0.41
N HIS A 49 -23.08 -3.62 0.75
CA HIS A 49 -22.26 -4.21 1.81
C HIS A 49 -22.79 -5.58 2.22
N THR A 50 -24.11 -5.73 2.33
CA THR A 50 -24.74 -6.99 2.75
C THR A 50 -24.49 -8.16 1.81
N VAL A 51 -24.16 -7.90 0.54
CA VAL A 51 -23.95 -8.94 -0.47
C VAL A 51 -22.49 -9.22 -0.78
N LEU A 52 -21.55 -8.50 -0.15
CA LEU A 52 -20.11 -8.59 -0.48
C LEU A 52 -19.56 -10.00 -0.25
N SER A 53 -19.92 -10.65 0.86
CA SER A 53 -19.44 -12.01 1.15
C SER A 53 -19.91 -13.03 0.11
N ASN A 54 -21.17 -12.93 -0.32
CA ASN A 54 -21.71 -13.79 -1.38
C ASN A 54 -21.07 -13.50 -2.75
N ALA A 55 -20.82 -12.22 -3.06
CA ALA A 55 -20.16 -11.82 -4.29
C ALA A 55 -18.69 -12.30 -4.33
N GLU A 56 -17.96 -12.16 -3.22
CA GLU A 56 -16.56 -12.59 -3.08
C GLU A 56 -16.40 -14.10 -3.29
N GLU A 57 -17.30 -14.90 -2.71
CA GLU A 57 -17.30 -16.36 -2.91
C GLU A 57 -17.58 -16.74 -4.37
N ARG A 58 -18.49 -16.00 -5.03
CA ARG A 58 -18.91 -16.28 -6.40
C ARG A 58 -17.94 -15.77 -7.46
N GLN A 59 -17.12 -14.76 -7.17
CA GLN A 59 -16.21 -14.16 -8.16
C GLN A 59 -15.22 -15.16 -8.77
N ILE A 60 -14.88 -16.23 -8.03
CA ILE A 60 -13.95 -17.28 -8.47
C ILE A 60 -14.52 -18.06 -9.66
N LYS A 61 -15.85 -18.15 -9.76
CA LYS A 61 -16.56 -18.96 -10.76
C LYS A 61 -17.37 -18.12 -11.75
N ASP A 62 -17.74 -16.90 -11.38
CA ASP A 62 -18.65 -16.03 -12.13
C ASP A 62 -17.97 -14.70 -12.48
N GLN A 63 -17.54 -14.59 -13.74
CA GLN A 63 -16.82 -13.42 -14.23
C GLN A 63 -17.65 -12.13 -14.16
N LEU A 64 -18.98 -12.22 -14.26
CA LEU A 64 -19.84 -11.04 -14.17
C LEU A 64 -19.89 -10.50 -12.74
N VAL A 65 -19.86 -11.38 -11.73
CA VAL A 65 -19.76 -10.98 -10.32
C VAL A 65 -18.42 -10.34 -10.02
N LYS A 66 -17.34 -10.85 -10.63
CA LYS A 66 -16.01 -10.25 -10.52
C LYS A 66 -15.95 -8.83 -11.11
N PHE A 67 -16.51 -8.62 -12.30
CA PHE A 67 -16.59 -7.27 -12.89
C PHE A 67 -17.44 -6.33 -12.03
N TRP A 68 -18.56 -6.82 -11.50
CA TRP A 68 -19.41 -6.05 -10.60
C TRP A 68 -18.67 -5.62 -9.31
N LEU A 69 -17.86 -6.50 -8.70
CA LEU A 69 -17.04 -6.16 -7.53
C LEU A 69 -15.97 -5.10 -7.84
N ALA A 70 -15.31 -5.20 -9.00
CA ALA A 70 -14.33 -4.21 -9.43
C ALA A 70 -14.98 -2.83 -9.65
N ASP A 71 -16.13 -2.79 -10.34
CA ASP A 71 -16.88 -1.55 -10.57
C ASP A 71 -17.39 -0.93 -9.27
N LEU A 72 -17.77 -1.76 -8.29
CA LEU A 72 -18.20 -1.32 -6.96
C LEU A 72 -17.03 -0.72 -6.16
N GLN A 73 -15.85 -1.33 -6.24
CA GLN A 73 -14.64 -0.80 -5.62
C GLN A 73 -14.25 0.57 -6.21
N ASP A 74 -14.24 0.68 -7.55
CA ASP A 74 -13.95 1.95 -8.22
C ASP A 74 -14.95 3.04 -7.85
N LEU A 75 -16.24 2.70 -7.74
CA LEU A 75 -17.27 3.65 -7.31
C LEU A 75 -17.04 4.12 -5.86
N ALA A 76 -16.59 3.22 -4.97
CA ALA A 76 -16.33 3.57 -3.58
C ALA A 76 -15.20 4.60 -3.44
N TYR A 77 -14.15 4.51 -4.27
CA TYR A 77 -13.11 5.55 -4.34
C TYR A 77 -13.65 6.87 -4.89
N ASP A 78 -14.49 6.86 -5.93
CA ASP A 78 -15.13 8.08 -6.44
C ASP A 78 -16.00 8.77 -5.36
N VAL A 79 -16.69 7.99 -4.52
CA VAL A 79 -17.48 8.50 -3.40
C VAL A 79 -16.56 9.09 -2.34
N ASP A 80 -15.45 8.42 -2.01
CA ASP A 80 -14.45 8.89 -1.04
C ASP A 80 -13.86 10.25 -1.44
N ASP A 81 -13.46 10.38 -2.71
CA ASP A 81 -12.95 11.62 -3.32
C ASP A 81 -13.95 12.79 -3.13
N ILE A 82 -15.25 12.53 -3.32
CA ILE A 82 -16.30 13.55 -3.14
C ILE A 82 -16.50 13.91 -1.67
N LEU A 83 -16.50 12.93 -0.78
CA LEU A 83 -16.62 13.18 0.66
C LEU A 83 -15.42 13.97 1.21
N ASP A 84 -14.21 13.71 0.71
CA ASP A 84 -13.01 14.48 1.04
C ASP A 84 -13.04 15.91 0.48
N GLU A 85 -13.58 16.09 -0.74
CA GLU A 85 -13.84 17.40 -1.32
C GLU A 85 -14.82 18.21 -0.43
N PHE A 86 -15.87 17.58 0.14
CA PHE A 86 -16.77 18.21 1.12
C PHE A 86 -16.09 18.54 2.46
N ALA A 87 -15.32 17.61 3.02
CA ALA A 87 -14.62 17.81 4.30
C ALA A 87 -13.62 18.98 4.21
N THR A 88 -12.92 19.09 3.08
CA THR A 88 -11.99 20.20 2.79
C THR A 88 -12.72 21.54 2.75
N GLN A 89 -13.93 21.59 2.17
CA GLN A 89 -14.74 22.81 2.16
C GLN A 89 -15.29 23.20 3.53
N ALA A 90 -15.70 22.22 4.34
CA ALA A 90 -16.13 22.48 5.71
C ALA A 90 -15.02 23.12 6.55
N LEU A 91 -13.77 22.66 6.35
CA LEU A 91 -12.59 23.24 6.97
C LEU A 91 -12.33 24.67 6.46
N GLY A 92 -12.38 24.87 5.14
CA GLY A 92 -12.17 26.19 4.52
C GLY A 92 -13.21 27.23 4.95
N SER A 93 -14.50 26.84 5.04
CA SER A 93 -15.56 27.74 5.49
C SER A 93 -15.43 28.11 6.98
N LYS A 94 -14.97 27.19 7.84
CA LYS A 94 -14.67 27.46 9.26
C LYS A 94 -13.48 28.38 9.46
N LEU A 95 -12.48 28.31 8.59
CA LEU A 95 -11.32 29.22 8.63
C LEU A 95 -11.72 30.66 8.21
N MET A 96 -12.52 30.80 7.15
CA MET A 96 -12.96 32.12 6.65
C MET A 96 -13.97 32.83 7.57
N SER A 97 -14.68 32.08 8.42
CA SER A 97 -15.60 32.64 9.42
C SER A 97 -14.91 33.06 10.73
N ASN A 98 -13.67 32.60 10.97
CA ASN A 98 -12.87 33.02 12.13
C ASN A 98 -11.98 34.23 11.84
N GLU A 99 -11.63 34.51 10.58
CA GLU A 99 -10.85 35.72 10.22
C GLU A 99 -11.70 37.00 10.17
N SER A 100 -13.03 36.89 10.04
CA SER A 100 -13.93 38.05 9.91
C SER A 100 -14.27 38.76 11.23
N GLN A 101 -13.69 38.35 12.37
CA GLN A 101 -13.78 39.10 13.63
C GLN A 101 -12.55 39.95 13.96
N ALA A 102 -11.49 39.91 13.13
CA ALA A 102 -10.23 40.57 13.42
C ALA A 102 -9.81 41.60 12.35
N SER A 103 -10.73 42.45 11.85
CA SER A 103 -10.41 43.81 11.38
C SER A 103 -11.66 44.58 10.93
N LEU A 104 -11.59 45.92 11.06
CA LEU A 104 -12.55 46.94 10.61
C LEU A 104 -13.70 47.33 11.56
N ASN A 105 -13.35 47.83 12.74
CA ASN A 105 -14.13 48.89 13.38
C ASN A 105 -13.71 50.26 12.81
N LYS A 106 -14.71 51.06 12.41
CA LYS A 106 -14.66 52.47 11.96
C LYS A 106 -14.13 52.73 10.54
N VAL A 107 -14.99 52.57 9.53
CA VAL A 107 -15.50 53.69 8.71
C VAL A 107 -16.82 53.22 8.09
N GLN A 108 -17.93 53.52 8.78
CA GLN A 108 -19.24 53.61 8.16
C GLN A 108 -19.42 55.06 7.73
N LYS A 109 -19.42 55.32 6.43
CA LYS A 109 -20.28 56.30 5.75
C LYS A 109 -19.80 56.48 4.31
N LEU A 110 -20.79 56.48 3.41
CA LEU A 110 -20.76 56.86 1.99
C LEU A 110 -20.64 55.72 0.97
N VAL A 111 -21.71 54.91 0.81
CA VAL A 111 -22.41 54.63 -0.48
C VAL A 111 -23.85 54.17 -0.16
N PRO A 112 -24.91 54.57 -0.90
CA PRO A 112 -26.32 54.31 -0.55
C PRO A 112 -26.80 52.88 -0.86
N ASN A 113 -27.84 52.46 -0.12
CA ASN A 113 -28.58 51.20 -0.20
C ASN A 113 -28.73 50.57 -1.60
N PHE A 114 -27.99 49.49 -1.86
CA PHE A 114 -28.47 48.39 -2.68
C PHE A 114 -27.95 47.08 -2.05
N CYS A 115 -28.86 46.13 -1.83
CA CYS A 115 -28.65 44.80 -1.24
C CYS A 115 -28.59 44.68 0.29
N THR A 116 -29.67 45.04 0.99
CA THR A 116 -30.09 44.23 2.14
C THR A 116 -30.75 42.96 1.60
N VAL A 117 -29.95 41.89 1.47
CA VAL A 117 -30.21 40.45 1.18
C VAL A 117 -29.27 39.96 0.07
N SER A 118 -27.99 39.71 0.37
CA SER A 118 -27.11 38.93 -0.53
C SER A 118 -25.76 38.54 0.08
N SER A 119 -25.74 37.82 1.20
CA SER A 119 -24.55 37.04 1.58
C SER A 119 -24.47 35.67 0.88
N SER A 120 -25.10 35.50 -0.29
CA SER A 120 -25.27 34.17 -0.91
C SER A 120 -24.93 34.05 -2.40
N LEU A 121 -24.52 35.09 -3.11
CA LEU A 121 -24.33 35.00 -4.56
C LEU A 121 -22.93 35.48 -4.97
N HIS A 122 -21.90 34.74 -4.53
CA HIS A 122 -20.58 34.85 -5.15
C HIS A 122 -20.51 33.89 -6.36
N PRO A 123 -20.16 34.36 -7.57
CA PRO A 123 -20.13 33.54 -8.78
C PRO A 123 -19.30 32.24 -8.66
N THR A 124 -18.20 32.26 -7.89
CA THR A 124 -17.38 31.05 -7.69
C THR A 124 -18.07 29.99 -6.83
N ALA A 125 -18.91 30.36 -5.85
CA ALA A 125 -19.68 29.40 -5.06
C ALA A 125 -20.79 28.72 -5.90
N ILE A 126 -21.37 29.46 -6.86
CA ILE A 126 -22.39 28.95 -7.80
C ILE A 126 -21.76 28.03 -8.85
N MET A 127 -20.63 28.44 -9.46
CA MET A 127 -19.91 27.61 -10.43
C MET A 127 -19.36 26.32 -9.77
N PHE A 128 -18.90 26.42 -8.53
CA PHE A 128 -18.44 25.28 -7.74
C PHE A 128 -19.56 24.27 -7.48
N ASN A 129 -20.74 24.74 -7.05
CA ASN A 129 -21.91 23.88 -6.84
C ASN A 129 -22.32 23.14 -8.12
N ASN A 130 -22.24 23.77 -9.29
CA ASN A 130 -22.59 23.13 -10.57
C ASN A 130 -21.61 22.01 -10.95
N LYS A 131 -20.30 22.21 -10.74
CA LYS A 131 -19.26 21.20 -10.99
C LYS A 131 -19.36 20.02 -10.02
N LEU A 132 -19.64 20.29 -8.75
CA LEU A 132 -19.85 19.23 -7.77
C LEU A 132 -21.13 18.44 -8.05
N MET A 133 -22.20 19.14 -8.43
CA MET A 133 -23.48 18.52 -8.77
C MET A 133 -23.39 17.61 -10.00
N SER A 134 -22.54 17.93 -10.99
CA SER A 134 -22.34 17.05 -12.15
C SER A 134 -21.59 15.76 -11.77
N LYS A 135 -20.58 15.85 -10.89
CA LYS A 135 -19.90 14.67 -10.32
C LYS A 135 -20.85 13.81 -9.49
N ILE A 136 -21.67 14.43 -8.65
CA ILE A 136 -22.71 13.74 -7.86
C ILE A 136 -23.65 12.99 -8.80
N LYS A 137 -24.22 13.66 -9.80
CA LYS A 137 -25.11 13.01 -10.77
C LYS A 137 -24.46 11.83 -11.50
N HIS A 138 -23.17 11.93 -11.82
CA HIS A 138 -22.41 10.86 -12.44
C HIS A 138 -22.27 9.64 -11.52
N ILE A 139 -21.89 9.85 -10.26
CA ILE A 139 -21.79 8.79 -9.24
C ILE A 139 -23.16 8.15 -8.99
N THR A 140 -24.22 8.97 -8.81
CA THR A 140 -25.59 8.46 -8.65
C THR A 140 -25.99 7.55 -9.82
N LYS A 141 -25.63 7.90 -11.05
CA LYS A 141 -25.93 7.07 -12.23
C LYS A 141 -25.19 5.73 -12.19
N ARG A 142 -23.90 5.73 -11.84
CA ARG A 142 -23.09 4.51 -11.70
C ARG A 142 -23.62 3.62 -10.57
N LEU A 143 -23.98 4.22 -9.43
CA LEU A 143 -24.51 3.50 -8.28
C LEU A 143 -25.84 2.80 -8.61
N LYS A 144 -26.75 3.48 -9.32
CA LYS A 144 -28.01 2.89 -9.83
C LYS A 144 -27.77 1.72 -10.79
N HIS A 145 -26.75 1.84 -11.63
CA HIS A 145 -26.39 0.77 -12.55
C HIS A 145 -25.94 -0.49 -11.80
N LEU A 146 -25.06 -0.34 -10.80
CA LEU A 146 -24.60 -1.44 -9.96
C LEU A 146 -25.73 -2.05 -9.12
N GLU A 147 -26.65 -1.24 -8.63
CA GLU A 147 -27.84 -1.71 -7.91
C GLU A 147 -28.73 -2.58 -8.81
N THR A 148 -28.89 -2.20 -10.08
CA THR A 148 -29.64 -3.00 -11.06
C THR A 148 -28.91 -4.30 -11.39
N GLN A 149 -27.60 -4.25 -11.62
CA GLN A 149 -26.79 -5.45 -11.90
C GLN A 149 -26.78 -6.43 -10.73
N LYS A 150 -26.71 -5.94 -9.48
CA LYS A 150 -26.83 -6.79 -8.28
C LYS A 150 -28.07 -7.68 -8.34
N GLY A 151 -29.21 -7.13 -8.77
CA GLY A 151 -30.47 -7.87 -8.92
C GLY A 151 -30.39 -8.94 -10.03
N ILE A 152 -29.83 -8.58 -11.19
CA ILE A 152 -29.62 -9.50 -12.31
C ILE A 152 -28.69 -10.66 -11.93
N LEU A 153 -27.65 -10.37 -11.15
CA LEU A 153 -26.67 -11.35 -10.67
C LEU A 153 -27.19 -12.21 -9.52
N GLN A 154 -28.38 -11.93 -8.99
CA GLN A 154 -29.01 -12.65 -7.88
C GLN A 154 -28.09 -12.76 -6.66
N LEU A 155 -27.40 -11.68 -6.32
CA LEU A 155 -26.52 -11.65 -5.15
C LEU A 155 -27.37 -11.62 -3.87
N ILE A 156 -27.17 -12.60 -2.99
CA ILE A 156 -27.97 -12.78 -1.76
C ILE A 156 -27.24 -12.14 -0.58
N GLY A 157 -27.95 -11.31 0.17
CA GLY A 157 -27.40 -10.67 1.37
C GLY A 157 -27.63 -11.49 2.62
N PHE A 158 -26.57 -11.80 3.35
CA PHE A 158 -26.69 -12.29 4.72
C PHE A 158 -26.54 -11.11 5.68
N ARG A 159 -27.46 -10.94 6.64
CA ARG A 159 -27.27 -9.97 7.74
C ARG A 159 -26.16 -10.49 8.65
N VAL A 160 -24.92 -10.11 8.35
CA VAL A 160 -23.83 -10.21 9.30
C VAL A 160 -23.93 -8.98 10.21
N PRO A 161 -24.05 -9.13 11.55
CA PRO A 161 -23.96 -8.00 12.46
C PRO A 161 -22.62 -7.31 12.27
N ALA A 162 -22.64 -5.97 12.12
CA ALA A 162 -21.46 -5.12 12.02
C ALA A 162 -20.60 -5.21 13.30
N LYS A 163 -19.76 -6.24 13.38
CA LYS A 163 -18.73 -6.40 14.42
C LYS A 163 -17.71 -7.48 14.08
N MET A 164 -17.21 -7.53 12.84
CA MET A 164 -16.01 -8.32 12.51
C MET A 164 -15.12 -7.61 11.49
N VAL A 165 -14.64 -6.42 11.83
CA VAL A 165 -13.31 -6.01 11.36
C VAL A 165 -12.33 -6.80 12.24
N ALA A 166 -11.78 -7.90 11.70
CA ALA A 166 -10.81 -8.70 12.43
C ALA A 166 -9.48 -7.94 12.54
N ASN A 167 -9.37 -7.06 13.53
CA ASN A 167 -8.07 -6.75 14.12
C ASN A 167 -7.39 -8.09 14.43
N ARG A 168 -6.09 -8.23 14.14
CA ARG A 168 -5.31 -9.36 14.67
C ARG A 168 -5.62 -9.42 16.16
N PRO A 169 -6.29 -10.48 16.65
CA PRO A 169 -6.67 -10.50 18.05
C PRO A 169 -5.38 -10.42 18.87
N PRO A 170 -5.34 -9.56 19.90
CA PRO A 170 -4.23 -9.58 20.84
C PRO A 170 -4.09 -11.01 21.36
N SER A 171 -2.86 -11.53 21.36
CA SER A 171 -2.58 -12.83 21.98
C SER A 171 -2.99 -12.76 23.45
N THR A 172 -3.80 -13.70 23.90
CA THR A 172 -4.23 -13.79 25.31
C THR A 172 -3.34 -14.80 26.04
N SER A 173 -3.18 -14.64 27.36
CA SER A 173 -2.53 -15.64 28.21
C SER A 173 -3.42 -16.85 28.53
N LEU A 174 -4.69 -16.84 28.11
CA LEU A 174 -5.63 -17.93 28.37
C LEU A 174 -5.35 -19.10 27.40
N VAL A 175 -4.72 -20.15 27.92
CA VAL A 175 -4.40 -21.36 27.16
C VAL A 175 -5.28 -22.52 27.64
N ASN A 176 -5.86 -23.27 26.71
CA ASN A 176 -6.44 -24.57 27.03
C ASN A 176 -5.32 -25.62 27.04
N GLU A 177 -4.82 -25.97 28.22
CA GLU A 177 -3.70 -26.92 28.39
C GLU A 177 -3.99 -28.30 27.78
N ALA A 178 -5.27 -28.71 27.71
CA ALA A 178 -5.67 -29.96 27.08
C ALA A 178 -5.47 -29.98 25.54
N GLN A 179 -5.17 -28.82 24.93
CA GLN A 179 -4.87 -28.69 23.50
C GLN A 179 -3.39 -28.41 23.21
N VAL A 180 -2.49 -28.66 24.17
CA VAL A 180 -1.04 -28.52 24.00
C VAL A 180 -0.40 -29.91 23.89
N TYR A 181 0.36 -30.14 22.80
CA TYR A 181 0.93 -31.44 22.46
C TYR A 181 2.46 -31.34 22.37
N GLY A 182 3.19 -32.35 22.86
CA GLY A 182 4.65 -32.48 22.69
C GLY A 182 5.55 -31.43 23.38
N ARG A 183 4.99 -30.41 24.05
CA ARG A 183 5.76 -29.27 24.61
C ARG A 183 6.17 -29.38 26.08
N GLY A 184 6.09 -30.58 26.67
CA GLY A 184 6.46 -30.79 28.09
C GLY A 184 7.93 -30.45 28.38
N LYS A 185 8.84 -30.98 27.56
CA LYS A 185 10.29 -30.73 27.69
C LYS A 185 10.64 -29.25 27.47
N ASP A 186 10.01 -28.63 26.47
CA ASP A 186 10.20 -27.19 26.18
C ASP A 186 9.76 -26.32 27.36
N LYS A 187 8.61 -26.66 27.98
CA LYS A 187 8.10 -25.99 29.17
C LYS A 187 9.09 -26.09 30.34
N GLU A 188 9.61 -27.27 30.62
CA GLU A 188 10.60 -27.48 31.70
C GLU A 188 11.90 -26.70 31.44
N ALA A 189 12.40 -26.72 30.20
CA ALA A 189 13.59 -25.97 29.83
C ALA A 189 13.42 -24.45 29.99
N LEU A 190 12.26 -23.91 29.58
CA LEU A 190 11.92 -22.50 29.76
C LEU A 190 11.79 -22.12 31.24
N ILE A 191 11.16 -22.97 32.06
CA ILE A 191 11.06 -22.76 33.51
C ILE A 191 12.47 -22.70 34.13
N ASN A 192 13.36 -23.64 33.79
CA ASN A 192 14.73 -23.62 34.28
C ASN A 192 15.50 -22.36 33.83
N LEU A 193 15.25 -21.85 32.62
CA LEU A 193 15.88 -20.64 32.12
C LEU A 193 15.37 -19.38 32.86
N ILE A 194 14.09 -19.33 33.20
CA ILE A 194 13.49 -18.22 33.95
C ILE A 194 13.93 -18.21 35.42
N LEU A 195 14.05 -19.39 36.02
CA LEU A 195 14.44 -19.57 37.43
C LEU A 195 15.95 -19.41 37.68
N ARG A 196 16.77 -19.25 36.63
CA ARG A 196 18.19 -18.93 36.78
C ARG A 196 18.36 -17.50 37.31
N ASP A 197 19.02 -17.38 38.45
CA ASP A 197 19.51 -16.10 38.96
C ASP A 197 20.66 -15.59 38.06
N GLY A 198 20.53 -14.36 37.59
CA GLY A 198 21.59 -13.65 36.87
C GLY A 198 22.18 -12.58 37.80
N ASP A 199 23.48 -12.33 37.69
CA ASP A 199 24.15 -11.29 38.48
C ASP A 199 23.42 -9.94 38.31
N ASN A 200 22.97 -9.41 39.43
CA ASN A 200 21.97 -8.35 39.54
C ASN A 200 22.59 -6.95 39.35
N ASP A 201 22.03 -6.17 38.41
CA ASP A 201 22.12 -4.69 38.43
C ASP A 201 20.74 -4.03 38.16
N GLY A 202 19.65 -4.77 38.36
CA GLY A 202 18.27 -4.29 38.24
C GLY A 202 17.38 -4.82 39.38
N ALA A 203 16.27 -4.14 39.65
CA ALA A 203 15.35 -4.47 40.74
C ALA A 203 14.95 -5.97 40.73
N SER A 204 15.24 -6.64 41.86
CA SER A 204 15.18 -8.10 42.02
C SER A 204 13.85 -8.71 41.57
N GLY A 205 13.92 -9.69 40.67
CA GLY A 205 12.85 -10.68 40.43
C GLY A 205 11.99 -10.52 39.16
N SER A 206 12.08 -9.41 38.41
CA SER A 206 11.28 -9.25 37.17
C SER A 206 12.00 -9.84 35.95
N LYS A 207 11.33 -10.70 35.18
CA LYS A 207 11.85 -11.32 33.95
C LYS A 207 10.98 -10.93 32.75
N ILE A 208 11.59 -10.57 31.63
CA ILE A 208 10.90 -10.23 30.38
C ILE A 208 11.16 -11.33 29.36
N ILE A 209 10.09 -11.88 28.77
CA ILE A 209 10.18 -12.87 27.69
C ILE A 209 9.72 -12.19 26.41
N ILE A 210 10.58 -12.20 25.39
CA ILE A 210 10.28 -11.63 24.07
C ILE A 210 10.17 -12.78 23.06
N THR A 211 9.02 -12.89 22.41
CA THR A 211 8.81 -13.84 21.30
C THR A 211 8.93 -13.11 19.96
N THR A 212 9.81 -13.57 19.08
CA THR A 212 10.01 -12.97 17.74
C THR A 212 10.24 -14.04 16.69
N ARG A 213 9.90 -13.72 15.43
CA ARG A 213 10.25 -14.55 14.25
C ARG A 213 11.55 -14.12 13.58
N SER A 214 12.16 -13.02 14.03
CA SER A 214 13.39 -12.47 13.45
C SER A 214 14.58 -12.82 14.34
N SER A 215 15.51 -13.60 13.80
CA SER A 215 16.80 -13.89 14.44
C SER A 215 17.60 -12.60 14.74
N ASN A 216 17.50 -11.61 13.86
CA ASN A 216 18.14 -10.29 14.06
C ASN A 216 17.57 -9.58 15.28
N VAL A 217 16.24 -9.53 15.42
CA VAL A 217 15.60 -8.94 16.62
C VAL A 217 16.00 -9.72 17.86
N ALA A 218 15.96 -11.06 17.80
CA ALA A 218 16.37 -11.91 18.91
C ALA A 218 17.81 -11.61 19.36
N SER A 219 18.74 -11.44 18.40
CA SER A 219 20.14 -11.10 18.68
C SER A 219 20.32 -9.72 19.31
N ILE A 220 19.49 -8.74 18.94
CA ILE A 220 19.57 -7.37 19.47
C ILE A 220 19.11 -7.32 20.93
N VAL A 221 18.02 -8.04 21.26
CA VAL A 221 17.42 -8.02 22.61
C VAL A 221 17.99 -9.07 23.55
N LYS A 222 18.94 -9.88 23.07
CA LYS A 222 19.46 -11.07 23.76
C LYS A 222 20.24 -10.70 25.02
N THR A 223 19.71 -11.06 26.18
CA THR A 223 20.45 -11.04 27.47
C THR A 223 20.87 -12.44 27.92
N VAL A 224 20.18 -13.47 27.44
CA VAL A 224 20.41 -14.91 27.71
C VAL A 224 20.32 -15.70 26.40
N SER A 225 20.71 -16.97 26.38
CA SER A 225 20.55 -17.84 25.20
C SER A 225 19.12 -17.81 24.64
N ASP A 226 19.00 -17.67 23.32
CA ASP A 226 17.72 -17.73 22.62
C ASP A 226 17.12 -19.13 22.74
N PHE A 227 15.79 -19.20 22.82
CA PHE A 227 15.05 -20.45 22.89
C PHE A 227 14.26 -20.66 21.60
N SER A 228 14.78 -21.54 20.72
CA SER A 228 14.14 -21.87 19.44
C SER A 228 13.19 -23.05 19.61
N LEU A 229 11.91 -22.88 19.23
CA LEU A 229 10.92 -23.94 19.26
C LEU A 229 11.04 -24.82 18.02
N GLU A 230 11.36 -26.10 18.22
CA GLU A 230 11.45 -27.08 17.14
C GLU A 230 10.06 -27.52 16.64
N LYS A 231 10.04 -28.18 15.47
CA LYS A 231 8.84 -28.84 14.93
C LYS A 231 8.33 -29.93 15.89
N LEU A 232 7.03 -30.22 15.84
CA LEU A 232 6.48 -31.35 16.59
C LEU A 232 6.98 -32.67 16.02
N SER A 233 7.05 -33.69 16.88
CA SER A 233 7.25 -35.07 16.44
C SER A 233 6.09 -35.54 15.57
N ASP A 234 6.33 -36.57 14.75
CA ASP A 234 5.28 -37.17 13.93
C ASP A 234 4.15 -37.73 14.81
N ASP A 235 4.48 -38.35 15.94
CA ASP A 235 3.51 -38.92 16.89
C ASP A 235 2.65 -37.83 17.56
N ASP A 236 3.26 -36.73 18.01
CA ASP A 236 2.53 -35.60 18.61
C ASP A 236 1.66 -34.89 17.56
N SER A 237 2.18 -34.76 16.34
CA SER A 237 1.44 -34.18 15.21
C SER A 237 0.23 -35.04 14.84
N LEU A 238 0.41 -36.36 14.83
CA LEU A 238 -0.64 -37.33 14.56
C LEU A 238 -1.72 -37.32 15.65
N ALA A 239 -1.31 -37.36 16.92
CA ALA A 239 -2.24 -37.30 18.05
C ALA A 239 -3.08 -36.01 18.02
N MET A 240 -2.46 -34.86 17.77
CA MET A 240 -3.15 -33.58 17.62
C MET A 240 -4.11 -33.60 16.42
N PHE A 241 -3.65 -34.12 15.27
CA PHE A 241 -4.47 -34.20 14.06
C PHE A 241 -5.73 -35.04 14.27
N VAL A 242 -5.59 -36.24 14.82
CA VAL A 242 -6.70 -37.17 15.07
C VAL A 242 -7.69 -36.58 16.05
N HIS A 243 -7.20 -35.98 17.14
CA HIS A 243 -8.07 -35.32 18.10
C HIS A 243 -8.87 -34.19 17.45
N HIS A 244 -8.25 -33.37 16.61
CA HIS A 244 -8.92 -32.24 15.97
C HIS A 244 -9.88 -32.62 14.83
N ALA A 245 -9.56 -33.66 14.06
CA ALA A 245 -10.35 -34.13 12.92
C ALA A 245 -11.48 -35.09 13.33
N LEU A 246 -11.20 -35.99 14.27
CA LEU A 246 -12.10 -37.11 14.60
C LEU A 246 -12.60 -37.09 16.05
N GLY A 247 -12.05 -36.23 16.92
CA GLY A 247 -12.38 -36.25 18.35
C GLY A 247 -11.92 -37.51 19.07
N ALA A 248 -11.02 -38.28 18.46
CA ALA A 248 -10.52 -39.56 18.95
C ALA A 248 -9.07 -39.44 19.47
N ARG A 249 -8.59 -40.48 20.16
CA ARG A 249 -7.18 -40.58 20.59
C ARG A 249 -6.27 -41.10 19.48
N ASP A 250 -6.79 -41.98 18.63
CA ASP A 250 -6.08 -42.63 17.53
C ASP A 250 -7.06 -43.07 16.42
N PHE A 251 -6.54 -43.76 15.41
CA PHE A 251 -7.32 -44.32 14.31
C PHE A 251 -7.91 -45.71 14.61
N SER A 252 -7.90 -46.20 15.86
CA SER A 252 -8.40 -47.55 16.19
C SER A 252 -9.85 -47.77 15.74
N GLY A 253 -10.71 -46.75 15.89
CA GLY A 253 -12.09 -46.74 15.38
C GLY A 253 -12.25 -46.29 13.92
N HIS A 254 -11.15 -46.03 13.20
CA HIS A 254 -11.13 -45.34 11.91
C HIS A 254 -10.05 -45.91 10.97
N LEU A 255 -9.92 -47.24 10.92
CA LEU A 255 -8.81 -47.92 10.22
C LEU A 255 -8.72 -47.57 8.74
N ASN A 256 -9.86 -47.33 8.07
CA ASN A 256 -9.94 -46.92 6.67
C ASN A 256 -9.37 -45.51 6.39
N LEU A 257 -9.24 -44.66 7.41
CA LEU A 257 -8.69 -43.30 7.28
C LEU A 257 -7.22 -43.22 7.72
N LYS A 258 -6.71 -44.27 8.37
CA LYS A 258 -5.39 -44.27 9.02
C LYS A 258 -4.24 -43.94 8.06
N GLU A 259 -4.17 -44.63 6.93
CA GLU A 259 -3.09 -44.44 5.96
C GLU A 259 -3.14 -43.06 5.31
N ILE A 260 -4.34 -42.57 4.99
CA ILE A 260 -4.55 -41.25 4.38
C ILE A 260 -4.18 -40.15 5.39
N GLY A 261 -4.63 -40.29 6.65
CA GLY A 261 -4.30 -39.37 7.74
C GLY A 261 -2.81 -39.28 8.03
N LEU A 262 -2.10 -40.41 8.04
CA LEU A 262 -0.64 -40.45 8.15
C LEU A 262 0.03 -39.69 6.99
N GLY A 263 -0.44 -39.87 5.76
CA GLY A 263 0.04 -39.14 4.60
C GLY A 263 -0.14 -37.61 4.72
N ILE A 264 -1.29 -37.18 5.25
CA ILE A 264 -1.60 -35.76 5.47
C ILE A 264 -0.68 -35.15 6.52
N VAL A 265 -0.54 -35.81 7.68
CA VAL A 265 0.31 -35.32 8.77
C VAL A 265 1.77 -35.22 8.33
N LYS A 266 2.25 -36.21 7.57
CA LYS A 266 3.60 -36.18 6.98
C LYS A 266 3.81 -34.96 6.08
N LYS A 267 2.83 -34.62 5.23
CA LYS A 267 2.88 -33.40 4.41
C LYS A 267 2.81 -32.11 5.24
N CYS A 268 2.21 -32.13 6.44
CA CYS A 268 2.20 -30.98 7.35
C CYS A 268 3.56 -30.73 8.05
N ASN A 269 4.51 -31.65 7.92
CA ASN A 269 5.93 -31.48 8.30
C ASN A 269 6.14 -30.97 9.75
N GLY A 270 5.39 -31.55 10.70
CA GLY A 270 5.50 -31.22 12.13
C GLY A 270 5.08 -29.80 12.52
N LEU A 271 4.46 -29.04 11.60
CA LEU A 271 4.00 -27.67 11.87
C LEU A 271 2.62 -27.71 12.56
N PRO A 272 2.49 -27.21 13.81
CA PRO A 272 1.25 -27.37 14.57
C PRO A 272 0.05 -26.68 13.90
N LEU A 273 0.28 -25.49 13.35
CA LEU A 273 -0.76 -24.71 12.72
C LEU A 273 -1.25 -25.34 11.40
N ALA A 274 -0.32 -25.89 10.59
CA ALA A 274 -0.64 -26.68 9.38
C ALA A 274 -1.55 -27.84 9.72
N THR A 275 -1.10 -28.64 10.66
CA THR A 275 -1.79 -29.85 11.08
C THR A 275 -3.18 -29.55 11.63
N LYS A 276 -3.32 -28.53 12.50
CA LYS A 276 -4.61 -28.13 13.08
C LYS A 276 -5.58 -27.57 12.05
N THR A 277 -5.10 -26.80 11.07
CA THR A 277 -5.93 -26.25 9.99
C THR A 277 -6.48 -27.35 9.10
N ILE A 278 -5.63 -28.28 8.63
CA ILE A 278 -6.08 -29.40 7.78
C ILE A 278 -7.01 -30.33 8.56
N ALA A 279 -6.68 -30.65 9.82
CA ALA A 279 -7.56 -31.43 10.68
C ALA A 279 -8.94 -30.77 10.86
N GLY A 280 -8.98 -29.44 10.96
CA GLY A 280 -10.22 -28.66 11.04
C GLY A 280 -11.10 -28.80 9.79
N LEU A 281 -10.51 -28.84 8.59
CA LEU A 281 -11.24 -29.04 7.33
C LEU A 281 -11.86 -30.43 7.23
N LEU A 282 -11.20 -31.41 7.85
CA LEU A 282 -11.63 -32.81 7.90
C LEU A 282 -12.50 -33.13 9.11
N ARG A 283 -12.82 -32.14 9.94
CA ARG A 283 -13.56 -32.35 11.18
C ARG A 283 -14.90 -33.04 10.93
N GLY A 284 -15.07 -34.22 11.52
CA GLY A 284 -16.30 -35.01 11.42
C GLY A 284 -16.56 -35.66 10.06
N ARG A 285 -15.61 -35.62 9.12
CA ARG A 285 -15.74 -36.30 7.83
C ARG A 285 -15.22 -37.72 7.93
N MET A 286 -16.09 -38.70 7.68
CA MET A 286 -15.80 -40.13 7.78
C MET A 286 -15.55 -40.79 6.42
N ASP A 287 -15.73 -40.03 5.33
CA ASP A 287 -15.58 -40.48 3.96
C ASP A 287 -14.11 -40.48 3.52
N PRO A 288 -13.52 -41.64 3.14
CA PRO A 288 -12.14 -41.73 2.69
C PRO A 288 -11.83 -40.89 1.45
N ASP A 289 -12.78 -40.68 0.54
CA ASP A 289 -12.51 -39.95 -0.70
C ASP A 289 -12.36 -38.45 -0.46
N ALA A 290 -13.13 -37.88 0.46
CA ALA A 290 -12.89 -36.52 0.96
C ALA A 290 -11.50 -36.35 1.60
N TRP A 291 -10.99 -37.38 2.29
CA TRP A 291 -9.65 -37.35 2.86
C TRP A 291 -8.55 -37.46 1.80
N LYS A 292 -8.75 -38.26 0.75
CA LYS A 292 -7.83 -38.35 -0.39
C LYS A 292 -7.77 -37.04 -1.17
N ASP A 293 -8.92 -36.41 -1.42
CA ASP A 293 -8.99 -35.12 -2.10
C ASP A 293 -8.19 -34.05 -1.35
N ILE A 294 -8.35 -34.01 -0.02
CA ILE A 294 -7.53 -33.15 0.82
C ILE A 294 -6.06 -33.54 0.76
N LEU A 295 -5.69 -34.82 0.85
CA LEU A 295 -4.30 -35.30 0.77
C LEU A 295 -3.59 -34.86 -0.53
N GLU A 296 -4.25 -34.98 -1.67
CA GLU A 296 -3.73 -34.51 -2.97
C GLU A 296 -3.52 -33.00 -2.95
N LYS A 297 -4.43 -32.28 -2.30
CA LYS A 297 -4.44 -30.82 -2.22
C LYS A 297 -3.70 -30.26 -1.00
N VAL A 298 -3.12 -31.06 -0.09
CA VAL A 298 -2.52 -30.55 1.16
C VAL A 298 -1.52 -29.45 0.87
N ASP A 299 -0.65 -29.61 -0.12
CA ASP A 299 0.36 -28.60 -0.46
C ASP A 299 -0.30 -27.29 -0.95
N MET A 300 -1.32 -27.40 -1.80
CA MET A 300 -2.15 -26.27 -2.23
C MET A 300 -2.93 -25.63 -1.08
N VAL A 301 -3.46 -26.42 -0.14
CA VAL A 301 -4.23 -25.95 1.01
C VAL A 301 -3.29 -25.26 2.01
N LEU A 302 -2.13 -25.83 2.32
CA LEU A 302 -1.17 -25.22 3.25
C LEU A 302 -0.57 -23.93 2.68
N THR A 303 -0.34 -23.86 1.37
CA THR A 303 0.10 -22.63 0.69
C THR A 303 -1.00 -21.57 0.57
N SER A 304 -2.28 -21.94 0.60
CA SER A 304 -3.43 -21.01 0.48
C SER A 304 -4.11 -20.65 1.82
N THR A 305 -3.91 -21.44 2.87
CA THR A 305 -4.61 -21.29 4.16
C THR A 305 -3.69 -20.86 5.30
N LEU A 306 -2.36 -20.99 5.16
CA LEU A 306 -1.40 -20.58 6.18
C LEU A 306 -0.27 -19.72 5.63
N PRO A 307 0.00 -18.54 6.22
CA PRO A 307 1.24 -17.83 5.94
C PRO A 307 2.37 -18.57 6.66
N LEU A 308 2.94 -19.60 6.03
CA LEU A 308 4.22 -20.12 6.48
C LEU A 308 5.32 -19.11 6.12
N PRO A 309 6.14 -18.65 7.09
CA PRO A 309 7.26 -17.76 6.81
C PRO A 309 8.28 -18.46 5.90
N GLN A 310 8.92 -17.70 5.02
CA GLN A 310 10.05 -18.13 4.21
C GLN A 310 11.07 -18.89 5.07
N GLY A 311 11.35 -20.15 4.70
CA GLY A 311 12.34 -21.01 5.39
C GLY A 311 11.98 -22.50 5.50
N VAL A 312 10.72 -22.91 5.25
CA VAL A 312 10.38 -24.35 5.10
C VAL A 312 9.93 -24.58 3.66
N PHE A 313 10.89 -24.84 2.79
CA PHE A 313 10.59 -25.44 1.50
C PHE A 313 10.22 -26.91 1.74
N LEU A 314 9.01 -27.31 1.38
CA LEU A 314 8.77 -28.69 0.94
C LEU A 314 9.10 -28.74 -0.55
N THR A 315 10.38 -28.60 -0.89
CA THR A 315 10.86 -28.91 -2.23
C THR A 315 11.38 -30.33 -2.28
N ARG A 316 11.09 -30.96 -3.41
CA ARG A 316 11.34 -32.33 -3.82
C ARG A 316 12.84 -32.62 -4.07
N GLU A 317 13.73 -32.10 -3.22
CA GLU A 317 15.20 -32.17 -3.40
C GLU A 317 15.95 -32.89 -2.25
N SER A 318 15.27 -33.46 -1.26
CA SER A 318 15.92 -34.21 -0.17
C SER A 318 16.25 -35.67 -0.49
N PHE A 319 16.36 -36.04 -1.77
CA PHE A 319 16.99 -37.29 -2.20
C PHE A 319 18.38 -36.96 -2.74
N LEU A 320 19.41 -37.50 -2.09
CA LEU A 320 20.85 -37.34 -2.35
C LEU A 320 21.51 -36.15 -1.63
N GLN A 321 21.92 -36.35 -0.37
CA GLN A 321 23.31 -36.75 -0.09
C GLN A 321 23.51 -36.94 1.42
N GLN A 322 24.04 -38.12 1.76
CA GLN A 322 24.49 -38.49 3.09
C GLN A 322 25.97 -38.09 3.28
N HIS A 323 26.28 -37.74 4.53
CA HIS A 323 27.56 -37.80 5.24
C HIS A 323 28.54 -36.60 5.25
N PRO A 324 29.26 -36.41 6.39
CA PRO A 324 29.43 -35.07 7.00
C PRO A 324 30.87 -34.71 7.47
N LEU A 325 31.04 -33.45 7.95
CA LEU A 325 32.07 -32.90 8.88
C LEU A 325 33.51 -32.61 8.36
N PRO A 326 34.35 -31.76 9.04
CA PRO A 326 34.13 -30.87 10.22
C PRO A 326 34.80 -29.45 10.22
N SER A 327 34.39 -28.65 11.24
CA SER A 327 35.14 -27.70 12.13
C SER A 327 35.86 -26.42 11.61
N SER A 328 35.28 -25.26 11.98
CA SER A 328 35.78 -24.06 12.73
C SER A 328 37.31 -23.79 12.95
N PRO A 329 37.79 -22.65 13.52
CA PRO A 329 37.13 -21.44 14.04
C PRO A 329 37.80 -20.07 13.67
N PHE A 330 37.17 -18.97 14.12
CA PHE A 330 37.70 -17.60 14.22
C PHE A 330 39.15 -17.48 14.75
N LYS A 331 39.96 -16.55 14.21
CA LYS A 331 40.52 -15.35 14.91
C LYS A 331 41.47 -14.49 14.02
N PRO A 332 41.81 -13.25 14.46
CA PRO A 332 42.25 -12.11 13.64
C PRO A 332 43.77 -11.91 13.61
N CYS A 333 44.29 -11.08 12.69
CA CYS A 333 45.24 -9.99 12.99
C CYS A 333 45.68 -9.23 11.72
N CYS A 334 45.96 -7.95 11.94
CA CYS A 334 46.66 -7.04 11.03
C CYS A 334 48.08 -7.55 10.71
N SER A 335 48.54 -7.33 9.48
CA SER A 335 49.84 -6.68 9.18
C SER A 335 50.10 -6.61 7.68
N SER A 336 49.89 -5.41 7.13
CA SER A 336 50.81 -4.65 6.27
C SER A 336 51.82 -5.38 5.38
N SER A 337 51.77 -5.07 4.08
CA SER A 337 52.98 -4.83 3.27
C SER A 337 52.67 -3.73 2.24
N SER A 338 53.57 -2.77 2.19
CA SER A 338 53.46 -1.40 1.70
C SER A 338 53.99 -1.18 0.27
N HIS A 339 53.69 0.02 -0.24
CA HIS A 339 54.17 0.70 -1.45
C HIS A 339 53.26 0.50 -2.70
N HIS A 340 52.70 1.53 -3.32
CA HIS A 340 53.11 2.93 -3.47
C HIS A 340 51.94 3.91 -3.36
N HIS A 341 52.21 5.05 -2.73
CA HIS A 341 51.46 6.28 -2.97
C HIS A 341 51.56 6.64 -4.46
N HIS A 342 50.50 6.38 -5.21
CA HIS A 342 50.15 7.24 -6.33
C HIS A 342 48.91 8.04 -5.96
N ASN A 343 49.19 9.31 -5.69
CA ASN A 343 48.26 10.40 -5.58
C ASN A 343 47.49 10.52 -6.91
N ASN A 344 46.37 9.82 -7.03
CA ASN A 344 45.32 10.18 -8.00
C ASN A 344 44.08 10.60 -7.23
N ASN A 345 44.19 11.81 -6.72
CA ASN A 345 43.10 12.67 -6.31
C ASN A 345 42.26 13.03 -7.55
N SER A 346 41.42 12.10 -8.03
CA SER A 346 40.37 12.40 -9.03
C SER A 346 39.42 11.22 -9.24
N ASN A 347 38.60 10.89 -8.25
CA ASN A 347 37.28 10.33 -8.54
C ASN A 347 36.26 11.28 -7.89
N HIS A 348 35.92 12.33 -8.64
CA HIS A 348 34.70 13.08 -8.39
C HIS A 348 33.58 12.08 -8.13
N ARG A 349 33.00 12.10 -6.91
CA ARG A 349 31.64 11.62 -6.66
C ARG A 349 30.76 12.29 -7.71
N ARG A 350 30.48 11.62 -8.82
CA ARG A 350 29.48 12.09 -9.79
C ARG A 350 28.17 12.16 -9.02
N ARG A 351 27.73 13.38 -8.68
CA ARG A 351 26.36 13.61 -8.20
C ARG A 351 25.44 13.06 -9.29
N ASN A 352 24.50 12.20 -8.91
CA ASN A 352 23.52 11.67 -9.85
C ASN A 352 22.72 12.87 -10.42
N HIS A 353 22.70 13.03 -11.74
CA HIS A 353 22.11 14.19 -12.41
C HIS A 353 20.63 14.39 -12.03
N ALA A 354 19.88 13.30 -11.85
CA ALA A 354 18.48 13.37 -11.44
C ALA A 354 18.33 13.91 -10.01
N PHE A 355 19.23 13.55 -9.09
CA PHE A 355 19.22 14.07 -7.72
C PHE A 355 19.40 15.60 -7.71
N SER A 356 20.35 16.12 -8.50
CA SER A 356 20.56 17.57 -8.63
C SER A 356 19.34 18.27 -9.21
N LEU A 357 18.75 17.75 -10.29
CA LEU A 357 17.53 18.35 -10.87
C LEU A 357 16.34 18.34 -9.90
N ILE A 358 16.18 17.29 -9.09
CA ILE A 358 15.12 17.20 -8.07
C ILE A 358 15.28 18.30 -7.03
N GLN A 359 16.52 18.53 -6.57
CA GLN A 359 16.83 19.54 -5.57
C GLN A 359 16.74 20.96 -6.13
N ASP A 360 17.26 21.20 -7.34
CA ASP A 360 17.32 22.54 -7.94
C ASP A 360 15.94 23.03 -8.42
N SER A 361 15.05 22.12 -8.82
CA SER A 361 13.70 22.46 -9.28
C SER A 361 12.65 22.46 -8.17
N ALA A 362 12.90 21.75 -7.05
CA ALA A 362 11.96 21.46 -5.97
C ALA A 362 10.61 20.83 -6.38
N ILE A 363 10.43 20.47 -7.65
CA ILE A 363 9.17 19.94 -8.19
C ILE A 363 9.44 18.66 -8.97
N ILE A 364 8.71 17.60 -8.61
CA ILE A 364 8.52 16.41 -9.45
C ILE A 364 7.09 16.44 -9.95
N ALA A 365 6.88 16.61 -11.27
CA ALA A 365 5.55 16.48 -11.85
C ALA A 365 5.18 15.00 -11.96
N CYS A 366 3.97 14.61 -11.61
CA CYS A 366 3.51 13.22 -11.65
C CYS A 366 2.38 13.06 -12.67
N LEU A 367 2.70 12.51 -13.84
CA LEU A 367 1.74 12.29 -14.92
C LEU A 367 1.05 10.94 -14.78
N ARG A 368 -0.28 10.98 -14.75
CA ARG A 368 -1.15 9.80 -14.89
C ARG A 368 -2.16 10.06 -16.01
N ALA A 369 -2.09 9.29 -17.09
CA ALA A 369 -3.13 9.31 -18.12
C ALA A 369 -4.26 8.32 -17.75
N ASN A 370 -5.51 8.76 -17.87
CA ASN A 370 -6.69 7.96 -17.50
C ASN A 370 -6.96 6.84 -18.52
N ARG A 371 -7.56 5.73 -18.06
CA ARG A 371 -8.25 4.77 -18.94
C ARG A 371 -9.71 5.18 -19.10
N GLN A 372 -10.04 6.06 -20.06
CA GLN A 372 -11.44 6.23 -20.45
C GLN A 372 -11.78 5.22 -21.53
N PHE A 373 -12.54 4.16 -21.23
CA PHE A 373 -13.08 3.29 -22.28
C PHE A 373 -13.98 4.10 -23.22
N PRO A 374 -13.68 4.21 -24.53
CA PRO A 374 -14.68 4.63 -25.49
C PRO A 374 -15.74 3.54 -25.53
N LEU A 375 -17.00 3.94 -25.33
CA LEU A 375 -18.13 3.13 -25.72
C LEU A 375 -18.01 2.91 -27.24
N ARG A 376 -17.61 1.70 -27.65
CA ARG A 376 -17.45 1.19 -29.04
C ARG A 376 -16.11 1.48 -29.73
N SER A 377 -15.12 0.59 -29.55
CA SER A 377 -14.27 0.17 -30.67
C SER A 377 -13.61 -1.19 -30.37
N SER A 378 -13.53 -2.05 -31.39
CA SER A 378 -13.21 -3.48 -31.27
C SER A 378 -11.72 -3.81 -31.51
N SER A 379 -10.78 -2.91 -31.20
CA SER A 379 -9.34 -3.18 -31.43
C SER A 379 -8.42 -2.54 -30.40
N MET A 380 -7.75 -3.39 -29.62
CA MET A 380 -6.83 -3.04 -28.52
C MET A 380 -5.59 -2.27 -28.98
N SER A 381 -5.19 -2.39 -30.25
CA SER A 381 -4.05 -1.69 -30.86
C SER A 381 -4.28 -0.19 -31.06
N ILE A 382 -5.46 0.20 -31.53
CA ILE A 382 -5.84 1.63 -31.68
C ILE A 382 -6.00 2.27 -30.30
N PHE A 383 -6.47 1.49 -29.32
CA PHE A 383 -6.66 1.93 -27.94
C PHE A 383 -5.34 2.36 -27.28
N ASN A 384 -4.27 1.55 -27.40
CA ASN A 384 -2.95 1.90 -26.86
C ASN A 384 -2.35 3.16 -27.50
N MET A 385 -2.65 3.42 -28.78
CA MET A 385 -2.12 4.58 -29.52
C MET A 385 -2.73 5.90 -29.03
N ILE A 386 -4.06 5.95 -28.83
CA ILE A 386 -4.76 7.17 -28.41
C ILE A 386 -4.34 7.64 -27.00
N PHE A 387 -4.05 6.71 -26.07
CA PHE A 387 -3.62 7.06 -24.71
C PHE A 387 -2.15 7.46 -24.63
N ALA A 388 -1.29 6.83 -25.45
CA ALA A 388 0.10 7.26 -25.59
C ALA A 388 0.19 8.70 -26.10
N ASP A 389 -0.70 9.10 -27.03
CA ASP A 389 -0.74 10.47 -27.57
C ASP A 389 -1.16 11.51 -26.50
N GLN A 390 -2.17 11.21 -25.68
CA GLN A 390 -2.56 12.09 -24.58
C GLN A 390 -1.44 12.23 -23.55
N ALA A 391 -0.83 11.11 -23.14
CA ALA A 391 0.28 11.12 -22.19
C ALA A 391 1.48 11.90 -22.74
N MET A 392 1.82 11.68 -24.02
CA MET A 392 2.90 12.39 -24.71
C MET A 392 2.63 13.89 -24.81
N GLY A 393 1.41 14.27 -25.21
CA GLY A 393 1.01 15.68 -25.30
C GLY A 393 1.07 16.40 -23.96
N ALA A 394 0.57 15.75 -22.90
CA ALA A 394 0.65 16.29 -21.54
C ALA A 394 2.09 16.40 -21.03
N ALA A 395 2.92 15.38 -21.27
CA ALA A 395 4.32 15.40 -20.88
C ALA A 395 5.10 16.54 -21.57
N ARG A 396 4.95 16.70 -22.89
CA ARG A 396 5.57 17.80 -23.65
C ARG A 396 5.07 19.17 -23.19
N ALA A 397 3.78 19.29 -22.88
CA ALA A 397 3.21 20.52 -22.33
C ALA A 397 3.83 20.86 -20.97
N ALA A 398 3.99 19.88 -20.08
CA ALA A 398 4.62 20.09 -18.79
C ALA A 398 6.10 20.49 -18.92
N VAL A 399 6.87 19.78 -19.75
CA VAL A 399 8.29 20.08 -19.99
C VAL A 399 8.48 21.46 -20.63
N SER A 400 7.68 21.80 -21.64
CA SER A 400 7.70 23.15 -22.25
C SER A 400 7.25 24.25 -21.27
N GLY A 401 6.42 23.91 -20.29
CA GLY A 401 6.07 24.78 -19.17
C GLY A 401 7.23 25.01 -18.20
N GLY A 402 8.34 24.27 -18.32
CA GLY A 402 9.54 24.45 -17.49
C GLY A 402 9.74 23.37 -16.43
N ILE A 403 8.94 22.30 -16.44
CA ILE A 403 9.17 21.15 -15.56
C ILE A 403 10.47 20.44 -15.94
N GLU A 404 11.32 20.19 -14.94
CA GLU A 404 12.63 19.56 -15.14
C GLU A 404 12.66 18.08 -14.77
N VAL A 405 11.79 17.68 -13.83
CA VAL A 405 11.67 16.32 -13.34
C VAL A 405 10.23 15.84 -13.52
N LEU A 406 10.05 14.76 -14.27
CA LEU A 406 8.73 14.19 -14.56
C LEU A 406 8.70 12.69 -14.25
N GLU A 407 7.84 12.32 -13.30
CA GLU A 407 7.43 10.96 -12.97
C GLU A 407 6.23 10.58 -13.84
N ILE A 408 6.31 9.46 -14.56
CA ILE A 408 5.18 8.89 -15.30
C ILE A 408 4.72 7.63 -14.57
N VAL A 409 3.45 7.58 -14.19
CA VAL A 409 2.91 6.42 -13.47
C VAL A 409 2.80 5.23 -14.40
N ARG A 410 3.27 4.04 -14.00
CA ARG A 410 3.23 2.79 -14.79
C ARG A 410 1.83 2.42 -15.31
N SER A 411 0.76 2.84 -14.63
CA SER A 411 -0.62 2.62 -15.08
C SER A 411 -0.97 3.37 -16.38
N THR A 412 -0.15 4.34 -16.79
CA THR A 412 -0.28 5.07 -18.06
C THR A 412 0.00 4.11 -19.23
N PRO A 413 -0.96 3.91 -20.16
CA PRO A 413 -0.72 3.08 -21.34
C PRO A 413 0.47 3.58 -22.17
N GLY A 414 1.36 2.68 -22.60
CA GLY A 414 2.54 3.02 -23.40
C GLY A 414 3.64 3.77 -22.63
N VAL A 415 3.70 3.65 -21.30
CA VAL A 415 4.63 4.41 -20.44
C VAL A 415 6.09 4.32 -20.87
N PHE A 416 6.57 3.15 -21.28
CA PHE A 416 7.98 2.96 -21.65
C PHE A 416 8.31 3.56 -23.01
N GLU A 417 7.36 3.54 -23.96
CA GLU A 417 7.46 4.21 -25.26
C GLU A 417 7.46 5.73 -25.09
N VAL A 418 6.58 6.24 -24.22
CA VAL A 418 6.53 7.67 -23.87
C VAL A 418 7.86 8.08 -23.24
N LEU A 419 8.34 7.33 -22.24
CA LEU A 419 9.62 7.57 -21.58
C LEU A 419 10.77 7.60 -22.59
N LYS A 420 10.91 6.57 -23.43
CA LYS A 420 11.98 6.46 -24.42
C LYS A 420 12.01 7.64 -25.39
N THR A 421 10.83 8.11 -25.79
CA THR A 421 10.69 9.27 -26.68
C THR A 421 11.09 10.56 -25.96
N LEU A 422 10.62 10.78 -24.73
CA LEU A 422 10.94 11.99 -23.96
C LEU A 422 12.44 12.07 -23.61
N VAL A 423 13.06 10.95 -23.23
CA VAL A 423 14.51 10.90 -22.96
C VAL A 423 15.31 11.28 -24.21
N LYS A 424 14.85 10.89 -25.40
CA LYS A 424 15.48 11.26 -26.68
C LYS A 424 15.25 12.74 -27.03
N GLU A 425 14.05 13.27 -26.80
CA GLU A 425 13.70 14.66 -27.11
C GLU A 425 14.34 15.67 -26.15
N TYR A 426 14.46 15.32 -24.86
CA TYR A 426 14.92 16.21 -23.79
C TYR A 426 16.02 15.56 -22.94
N PRO A 427 17.22 15.32 -23.51
CA PRO A 427 18.29 14.55 -22.85
C PRO A 427 18.85 15.19 -21.56
N THR A 428 18.62 16.49 -21.36
CA THR A 428 19.07 17.23 -20.18
C THR A 428 18.09 17.15 -19.00
N LYS A 429 16.87 16.67 -19.22
CA LYS A 429 15.78 16.59 -18.23
C LYS A 429 15.75 15.20 -17.58
N ALA A 430 15.14 15.12 -16.38
CA ALA A 430 15.03 13.85 -15.65
C ALA A 430 13.62 13.26 -15.81
N PHE A 431 13.55 12.11 -16.46
CA PHE A 431 12.32 11.32 -16.57
C PHE A 431 12.46 10.03 -15.77
N GLY A 432 11.39 9.66 -15.06
CA GLY A 432 11.34 8.46 -14.25
C GLY A 432 9.98 7.80 -14.28
N VAL A 433 9.92 6.56 -13.82
CA VAL A 433 8.69 5.77 -13.77
C VAL A 433 8.33 5.45 -12.33
N MET A 434 7.05 5.60 -11.98
CA MET A 434 6.55 5.03 -10.73
C MET A 434 6.37 3.53 -10.90
N ILE A 435 7.26 2.75 -10.30
CA ILE A 435 7.12 1.31 -10.18
C ILE A 435 6.18 1.07 -9.00
N LEU A 436 4.96 0.64 -9.32
CA LEU A 436 4.04 0.14 -8.32
C LEU A 436 4.50 -1.26 -7.92
N PRO A 437 4.60 -1.60 -6.63
CA PRO A 437 4.63 -3.00 -6.24
C PRO A 437 3.38 -3.64 -6.84
N LEU A 438 3.55 -4.78 -7.51
CA LEU A 438 2.50 -5.48 -8.24
C LEU A 438 1.46 -6.12 -7.29
N THR A 439 1.19 -5.48 -6.15
CA THR A 439 0.28 -5.90 -5.09
C THR A 439 -0.84 -4.91 -4.80
N VAL A 440 -1.02 -3.86 -5.62
CA VAL A 440 -2.16 -2.92 -5.48
C VAL A 440 -3.05 -2.84 -6.72
N MET A 441 -3.01 -3.82 -7.61
CA MET A 441 -4.05 -3.94 -8.64
C MET A 441 -4.28 -5.41 -9.00
N TYR A 442 -5.44 -5.92 -8.62
CA TYR A 442 -5.95 -7.28 -8.80
C TYR A 442 -5.27 -8.37 -7.98
N LEU A 443 -5.99 -8.77 -6.93
CA LEU A 443 -5.94 -10.12 -6.38
C LEU A 443 -6.50 -11.07 -7.46
N GLU A 444 -5.65 -11.57 -8.35
CA GLU A 444 -5.96 -12.76 -9.15
C GLU A 444 -4.68 -13.55 -9.49
N ILE A 445 -4.53 -14.65 -8.76
CA ILE A 445 -4.12 -15.97 -9.26
C ILE A 445 -2.75 -16.05 -9.98
N LEU A 446 -1.78 -16.62 -9.25
CA LEU A 446 -0.53 -17.25 -9.69
C LEU A 446 0.63 -16.32 -10.14
N GLN A 447 1.50 -16.00 -9.17
CA GLN A 447 2.98 -16.03 -9.29
C GLN A 447 3.54 -15.93 -7.86
N VAL A 448 4.14 -16.98 -7.30
CA VAL A 448 5.61 -17.22 -7.18
C VAL A 448 6.33 -16.11 -6.39
N GLY A 449 7.35 -16.45 -5.59
CA GLY A 449 7.90 -15.59 -4.54
C GLY A 449 8.31 -14.18 -4.98
N THR A 450 8.32 -13.24 -4.03
CA THR A 450 8.86 -11.88 -4.14
C THR A 450 8.77 -11.26 -5.55
N VAL A 451 7.55 -10.99 -6.03
CA VAL A 451 7.39 -10.28 -7.32
C VAL A 451 7.36 -8.77 -7.07
N LEU A 452 8.57 -8.25 -6.93
CA LEU A 452 8.93 -6.88 -7.23
C LEU A 452 9.26 -6.88 -8.72
N ASN A 453 8.70 -5.97 -9.50
CA ASN A 453 8.85 -6.06 -10.95
C ASN A 453 10.27 -5.61 -11.39
N VAL A 454 11.26 -6.48 -11.17
CA VAL A 454 12.64 -6.36 -11.68
C VAL A 454 12.62 -6.18 -13.20
N GLU A 455 11.62 -6.75 -13.89
CA GLU A 455 11.44 -6.57 -15.32
C GLU A 455 10.98 -5.14 -15.67
N ASP A 456 10.03 -4.53 -14.93
CA ASP A 456 9.69 -3.11 -15.11
C ASP A 456 10.87 -2.20 -14.76
N THR A 457 11.65 -2.57 -13.73
CA THR A 457 12.89 -1.86 -13.34
C THR A 457 13.88 -1.86 -14.49
N LYS A 458 14.22 -3.04 -15.01
CA LYS A 458 15.12 -3.20 -16.16
C LYS A 458 14.57 -2.52 -17.41
N THR A 459 13.26 -2.62 -17.67
CA THR A 459 12.62 -2.00 -18.83
C THR A 459 12.66 -0.48 -18.74
N ALA A 460 12.40 0.09 -17.57
CA ALA A 460 12.52 1.53 -17.33
C ALA A 460 13.96 2.01 -17.54
N ILE A 461 14.94 1.31 -16.97
CA ILE A 461 16.37 1.61 -17.13
C ILE A 461 16.76 1.54 -18.62
N ASN A 462 16.37 0.48 -19.32
CA ASN A 462 16.62 0.30 -20.75
C ASN A 462 15.93 1.36 -21.63
N ALA A 463 14.77 1.87 -21.20
CA ALA A 463 14.08 2.98 -21.84
C ALA A 463 14.73 4.34 -21.54
N GLY A 464 15.75 4.39 -20.67
CA GLY A 464 16.53 5.58 -20.36
C GLY A 464 16.06 6.35 -19.12
N ALA A 465 15.27 5.72 -18.24
CA ALA A 465 14.85 6.34 -16.98
C ALA A 465 16.08 6.82 -16.18
N LYS A 466 15.99 8.04 -15.64
CA LYS A 466 17.02 8.64 -14.78
C LYS A 466 16.75 8.40 -13.30
N PHE A 467 15.49 8.14 -12.95
CA PHE A 467 15.09 7.75 -11.61
C PHE A 467 13.90 6.79 -11.64
N LEU A 468 13.72 6.08 -10.54
CA LEU A 468 12.59 5.19 -10.28
C LEU A 468 11.95 5.61 -8.95
N MET A 469 10.64 5.54 -8.85
CA MET A 469 9.92 5.88 -7.62
C MET A 469 8.89 4.81 -7.29
N SER A 470 8.57 4.64 -6.01
CA SER A 470 7.54 3.68 -5.58
C SER A 470 6.78 4.20 -4.35
N PRO A 471 5.54 3.74 -4.09
CA PRO A 471 4.76 4.17 -2.93
C PRO A 471 5.23 3.55 -1.60
N ALA A 472 6.05 2.49 -1.65
CA ALA A 472 6.59 1.79 -0.49
C ALA A 472 8.06 1.40 -0.72
N THR A 473 8.77 0.99 0.32
CA THR A 473 10.17 0.59 0.21
C THR A 473 10.29 -0.81 -0.37
N VAL A 474 11.02 -0.93 -1.48
CA VAL A 474 11.26 -2.18 -2.16
C VAL A 474 12.76 -2.49 -2.15
N LYS A 475 13.20 -3.38 -1.25
CA LYS A 475 14.63 -3.65 -1.04
C LYS A 475 15.32 -4.23 -2.26
N ASP A 476 14.69 -5.18 -2.96
CA ASP A 476 15.31 -5.82 -4.12
C ASP A 476 15.60 -4.80 -5.25
N ILE A 477 14.78 -3.74 -5.38
CA ILE A 477 15.08 -2.63 -6.32
C ILE A 477 16.28 -1.81 -5.84
N ILE A 478 16.43 -1.59 -4.53
CA ILE A 478 17.61 -0.90 -3.98
C ILE A 478 18.87 -1.69 -4.33
N ASP A 479 18.84 -3.01 -4.17
CA ASP A 479 19.95 -3.91 -4.46
C ASP A 479 20.24 -3.96 -5.97
N ASP A 480 19.21 -4.09 -6.82
CA ASP A 480 19.34 -4.16 -8.28
C ASP A 480 19.90 -2.89 -8.93
N VAL A 481 19.70 -1.72 -8.32
CA VAL A 481 20.13 -0.43 -8.88
C VAL A 481 21.40 0.14 -8.25
N GLN A 482 22.06 -0.57 -7.33
CA GLN A 482 23.29 -0.08 -6.69
C GLN A 482 24.39 0.27 -7.70
N ASP A 483 24.50 -0.53 -8.78
CA ASP A 483 25.50 -0.36 -9.84
C ASP A 483 24.98 0.39 -11.07
N ALA A 484 23.69 0.79 -11.08
CA ALA A 484 23.08 1.51 -12.19
C ALA A 484 23.21 3.03 -12.02
N ASP A 485 23.34 3.77 -13.13
CA ASP A 485 23.28 5.25 -13.13
C ASP A 485 21.83 5.77 -13.03
N VAL A 486 21.03 5.17 -12.14
CA VAL A 486 19.60 5.45 -11.95
C VAL A 486 19.32 5.65 -10.47
N LEU A 487 18.60 6.71 -10.13
CA LEU A 487 18.24 7.05 -8.75
C LEU A 487 16.94 6.34 -8.35
N TYR A 488 16.95 5.46 -7.36
CA TYR A 488 15.71 4.91 -6.80
C TYR A 488 15.25 5.68 -5.55
N ILE A 489 13.97 6.03 -5.54
CA ILE A 489 13.28 6.82 -4.50
C ILE A 489 12.17 5.97 -3.88
N PRO A 490 12.46 5.20 -2.82
CA PRO A 490 11.47 4.37 -2.14
C PRO A 490 10.45 5.20 -1.36
N GLY A 491 9.21 4.73 -1.33
CA GLY A 491 8.16 5.30 -0.49
C GLY A 491 8.29 4.84 0.96
N VAL A 492 8.07 5.76 1.89
CA VAL A 492 8.13 5.52 3.33
C VAL A 492 7.06 6.36 4.02
N MET A 493 6.58 5.87 5.15
CA MET A 493 5.57 6.53 5.95
C MET A 493 6.09 6.89 7.34
N THR A 494 6.91 6.05 7.98
CA THR A 494 7.31 6.18 9.40
C THR A 494 8.81 6.37 9.61
N PRO A 495 9.26 6.88 10.78
CA PRO A 495 10.69 6.95 11.15
C PRO A 495 11.47 5.65 10.94
N THR A 496 10.88 4.51 11.30
CA THR A 496 11.51 3.19 11.13
C THR A 496 11.71 2.84 9.66
N GLU A 497 10.74 3.16 8.80
CA GLU A 497 10.84 2.91 7.36
C GLU A 497 11.86 3.84 6.69
N ILE A 498 11.89 5.13 7.07
CA ILE A 498 12.91 6.09 6.62
C ILE A 498 14.31 5.56 6.92
N LEU A 499 14.56 5.20 8.19
CA LEU A 499 15.85 4.68 8.62
C LEU A 499 16.18 3.34 7.93
N SER A 500 15.18 2.47 7.75
CA SER A 500 15.37 1.18 7.08
C SER A 500 15.72 1.33 5.60
N ALA A 501 15.05 2.24 4.88
CA ALA A 501 15.33 2.52 3.48
C ALA A 501 16.71 3.16 3.31
N TYR A 502 17.05 4.13 4.16
CA TYR A 502 18.35 4.80 4.12
C TYR A 502 19.50 3.83 4.43
N ASN A 503 19.36 3.00 5.47
CA ASN A 503 20.36 1.98 5.82
C ASN A 503 20.50 0.91 4.74
N ALA A 504 19.46 0.65 3.95
CA ALA A 504 19.52 -0.25 2.81
C ALA A 504 20.24 0.38 1.60
N GLY A 505 20.58 1.68 1.63
CA GLY A 505 21.32 2.37 0.57
C GLY A 505 20.51 3.41 -0.20
N ALA A 506 19.25 3.68 0.17
CA ALA A 506 18.45 4.72 -0.47
C ALA A 506 19.08 6.11 -0.23
N LYS A 507 19.33 6.85 -1.32
CA LYS A 507 19.95 8.19 -1.27
C LYS A 507 18.94 9.31 -0.95
N ILE A 508 17.66 9.03 -1.17
CA ILE A 508 16.51 9.93 -1.04
C ILE A 508 15.28 9.06 -0.76
N VAL A 509 14.32 9.56 0.02
CA VAL A 509 13.06 8.85 0.30
C VAL A 509 11.84 9.70 -0.04
N LYS A 510 10.73 9.05 -0.39
CA LYS A 510 9.43 9.68 -0.66
C LYS A 510 8.50 9.50 0.54
N ILE A 511 8.14 10.59 1.21
CA ILE A 511 7.09 10.57 2.24
C ILE A 511 5.74 10.49 1.54
N TYR A 512 5.07 9.36 1.72
CA TYR A 512 3.82 9.05 1.04
C TYR A 512 2.93 8.17 1.92
N PRO A 513 1.63 8.46 2.07
CA PRO A 513 0.91 9.67 1.66
C PRO A 513 1.05 10.85 2.64
N VAL A 514 1.71 11.96 2.26
CA VAL A 514 2.07 13.02 3.23
C VAL A 514 0.86 13.78 3.79
N SER A 515 -0.20 13.99 3.00
CA SER A 515 -1.41 14.70 3.43
C SER A 515 -2.12 13.97 4.59
N ALA A 516 -2.22 12.64 4.50
CA ALA A 516 -2.83 11.80 5.54
C ALA A 516 -1.98 11.71 6.83
N LEU A 517 -0.68 12.03 6.75
CA LEU A 517 0.25 12.00 7.89
C LEU A 517 0.34 13.33 8.65
N GLY A 518 -0.40 14.35 8.19
CA GLY A 518 -0.36 15.69 8.79
C GLY A 518 0.40 16.73 7.97
N GLY A 519 0.77 16.42 6.72
CA GLY A 519 1.30 17.38 5.75
C GLY A 519 2.63 18.01 6.18
N THR A 520 2.73 19.34 6.08
CA THR A 520 3.94 20.11 6.42
C THR A 520 4.38 19.91 7.87
N ARG A 521 3.44 19.70 8.81
CA ARG A 521 3.75 19.42 10.22
C ARG A 521 4.48 18.09 10.39
N TYR A 522 4.12 17.09 9.59
CA TYR A 522 4.77 15.79 9.62
C TYR A 522 6.20 15.87 9.13
N ILE A 523 6.42 16.55 7.99
CA ILE A 523 7.76 16.82 7.45
C ILE A 523 8.61 17.55 8.50
N SER A 524 8.10 18.64 9.07
CA SER A 524 8.78 19.39 10.13
C SER A 524 9.18 18.51 11.33
N ALA A 525 8.29 17.61 11.76
CA ALA A 525 8.54 16.72 12.88
C ALA A 525 9.64 15.68 12.57
N ILE A 526 9.63 15.10 11.36
CA ILE A 526 10.57 14.05 10.95
C ILE A 526 11.94 14.60 10.57
N MET A 527 11.99 15.82 10.05
CA MET A 527 13.25 16.47 9.68
C MET A 527 14.10 16.84 10.90
N LYS A 528 13.51 16.91 12.11
CA LYS A 528 14.27 17.09 13.36
C LYS A 528 15.28 15.96 13.60
N PRO A 529 14.87 14.67 13.68
CA PRO A 529 15.81 13.55 13.82
C PRO A 529 16.52 13.13 12.52
N PHE A 530 15.95 13.40 11.34
CA PHE A 530 16.44 12.88 10.05
C PHE A 530 16.90 13.97 9.06
N SER A 531 17.41 15.10 9.55
CA SER A 531 17.85 16.23 8.71
C SER A 531 18.91 15.91 7.65
N HIS A 532 19.65 14.82 7.85
CA HIS A 532 20.69 14.33 6.93
C HIS A 532 20.15 13.42 5.81
N ILE A 533 18.87 13.03 5.86
CA ILE A 533 18.23 12.16 4.87
C ILE A 533 17.38 13.02 3.94
N PRO A 534 17.71 13.14 2.64
CA PRO A 534 16.90 13.90 1.70
C PRO A 534 15.51 13.30 1.51
N MET A 535 14.47 14.14 1.57
CA MET A 535 13.07 13.68 1.48
C MET A 535 12.26 14.45 0.44
N VAL A 536 11.39 13.72 -0.25
CA VAL A 536 10.37 14.26 -1.16
C VAL A 536 9.00 14.07 -0.52
N ALA A 537 8.18 15.13 -0.45
CA ALA A 537 6.80 15.02 0.02
C ALA A 537 5.86 14.70 -1.16
N SER A 538 4.90 13.78 -0.98
CA SER A 538 4.01 13.37 -2.07
C SER A 538 2.59 13.05 -1.61
N GLN A 539 1.63 13.29 -2.51
CA GLN A 539 0.18 13.15 -2.38
C GLN A 539 -0.52 14.32 -1.66
N GLY A 540 -1.56 14.88 -2.29
CA GLY A 540 -2.39 15.93 -1.71
C GLY A 540 -1.75 17.33 -1.62
N ILE A 541 -0.68 17.58 -2.39
CA ILE A 541 0.05 18.86 -2.39
C ILE A 541 -0.51 19.78 -3.48
N THR A 542 -0.76 21.04 -3.11
CA THR A 542 -1.21 22.10 -4.03
C THR A 542 -0.06 23.04 -4.40
N LEU A 543 -0.21 23.81 -5.48
CA LEU A 543 0.81 24.77 -5.94
C LEU A 543 1.20 25.79 -4.85
N ASP A 544 0.23 26.29 -4.09
CA ASP A 544 0.47 27.32 -3.09
C ASP A 544 1.22 26.78 -1.85
N SER A 545 1.11 25.47 -1.59
CA SER A 545 1.76 24.82 -0.44
C SER A 545 3.21 24.42 -0.69
N VAL A 546 3.71 24.51 -1.93
CA VAL A 546 5.08 24.11 -2.31
C VAL A 546 6.12 24.75 -1.40
N GLY A 547 6.08 26.07 -1.25
CA GLY A 547 7.05 26.81 -0.45
C GLY A 547 7.07 26.40 1.02
N GLU A 548 5.92 26.03 1.59
CA GLU A 548 5.83 25.57 2.99
C GLU A 548 6.52 24.22 3.18
N TYR A 549 6.32 23.27 2.27
CA TYR A 549 6.99 21.97 2.36
C TYR A 549 8.50 22.08 2.26
N ILE A 550 9.00 22.91 1.34
CA ILE A 550 10.44 23.16 1.18
C ILE A 550 11.01 23.83 2.43
N ALA A 551 10.33 24.86 2.95
CA ALA A 551 10.75 25.53 4.19
C ALA A 551 10.78 24.61 5.42
N GLN A 552 9.99 23.54 5.46
CA GLN A 552 10.01 22.53 6.53
C GLN A 552 11.07 21.43 6.33
N GLY A 553 11.86 21.50 5.25
CA GLY A 553 13.03 20.63 5.01
C GLY A 553 12.84 19.57 3.93
N ALA A 554 11.68 19.49 3.26
CA ALA A 554 11.59 18.67 2.05
C ALA A 554 12.49 19.25 0.96
N ILE A 555 13.22 18.43 0.23
CA ILE A 555 14.06 18.90 -0.89
C ILE A 555 13.27 19.06 -2.19
N SER A 556 12.08 18.46 -2.25
CA SER A 556 11.19 18.51 -3.41
C SER A 556 9.79 18.06 -3.03
N VAL A 557 8.80 18.40 -3.86
CA VAL A 557 7.42 17.92 -3.74
C VAL A 557 6.92 17.30 -5.03
N VAL A 558 6.05 16.30 -4.91
CA VAL A 558 5.39 15.67 -6.06
C VAL A 558 4.03 16.35 -6.34
N LEU A 559 3.86 16.89 -7.54
CA LEU A 559 2.63 17.52 -8.00
C LEU A 559 1.97 16.69 -9.12
N SER A 560 0.81 16.11 -8.83
CA SER A 560 -0.04 15.40 -9.81
C SER A 560 -1.09 16.34 -10.37
N ASP A 561 -2.30 16.33 -9.80
CA ASP A 561 -3.49 17.02 -10.30
C ASP A 561 -3.33 18.56 -10.30
N ALA A 562 -2.37 19.07 -9.53
CA ALA A 562 -1.97 20.47 -9.54
C ALA A 562 -1.34 20.93 -10.86
N ILE A 563 -0.72 20.02 -11.62
CA ILE A 563 -0.15 20.27 -12.96
C ILE A 563 -1.02 19.61 -14.03
N PHE A 564 -1.38 18.35 -13.81
CA PHE A 564 -2.19 17.55 -14.73
C PHE A 564 -3.65 17.56 -14.28
N ASP A 565 -4.27 18.74 -14.26
CA ASP A 565 -5.68 18.91 -13.86
C ASP A 565 -6.57 17.91 -14.60
N LYS A 566 -7.45 17.22 -13.86
CA LYS A 566 -8.30 16.15 -14.42
C LYS A 566 -9.17 16.67 -15.57
N GLY A 567 -9.65 17.91 -15.49
CA GLY A 567 -10.43 18.55 -16.54
C GLY A 567 -9.61 18.84 -17.79
N ALA A 568 -8.44 19.47 -17.62
CA ALA A 568 -7.51 19.75 -18.71
C ALA A 568 -7.04 18.46 -19.42
N MET A 569 -6.71 17.42 -18.65
CA MET A 569 -6.38 16.09 -19.18
C MET A 569 -7.54 15.50 -19.97
N SER A 570 -8.76 15.49 -19.42
CA SER A 570 -9.95 14.94 -20.11
C SER A 570 -10.29 15.65 -21.43
N GLN A 571 -9.90 16.93 -21.56
CA GLN A 571 -10.17 17.75 -22.74
C GLN A 571 -8.96 17.85 -23.69
N ASN A 572 -7.85 17.16 -23.39
CA ASN A 572 -6.56 17.35 -24.08
C ASN A 572 -6.13 18.83 -24.14
N ASN A 573 -6.46 19.61 -23.12
CA ASN A 573 -6.12 21.02 -23.04
C ASN A 573 -4.66 21.18 -22.57
N PHE A 574 -3.73 20.87 -23.46
CA PHE A 574 -2.30 20.93 -23.21
C PHE A 574 -1.80 22.36 -22.93
N ASN A 575 -2.51 23.39 -23.41
CA ASN A 575 -2.18 24.78 -23.07
C ASN A 575 -2.44 25.05 -21.57
N ALA A 576 -3.54 24.55 -21.01
CA ALA A 576 -3.79 24.66 -19.58
C ALA A 576 -2.72 23.93 -18.75
N ILE A 577 -2.33 22.71 -19.15
CA ILE A 577 -1.25 21.95 -18.50
C ILE A 577 0.06 22.71 -18.56
N HIS A 578 0.39 23.32 -19.71
CA HIS A 578 1.58 24.16 -19.86
C HIS A 578 1.57 25.37 -18.88
N GLN A 579 0.45 26.07 -18.74
CA GLN A 579 0.36 27.21 -17.80
C GLN A 579 0.48 26.78 -16.33
N LEU A 580 -0.14 25.65 -15.96
CA LEU A 580 -0.02 25.09 -14.61
C LEU A 580 1.42 24.64 -14.32
N ALA A 581 2.05 23.96 -15.28
CA ALA A 581 3.45 23.56 -15.23
C ALA A 581 4.40 24.77 -15.08
N LYS A 582 4.14 25.86 -15.81
CA LYS A 582 4.89 27.11 -15.68
C LYS A 582 4.76 27.74 -14.30
N SER A 583 3.56 27.75 -13.76
CA SER A 583 3.30 28.24 -12.40
C SER A 583 4.01 27.37 -11.36
N ALA A 584 3.96 26.05 -11.50
CA ALA A 584 4.67 25.11 -10.63
C ALA A 584 6.19 25.32 -10.67
N ALA A 585 6.78 25.43 -11.86
CA ALA A 585 8.21 25.65 -12.03
C ALA A 585 8.68 26.96 -11.40
N LEU A 586 7.88 28.04 -11.51
CA LEU A 586 8.16 29.32 -10.85
C LEU A 586 8.09 29.20 -9.32
N GLN A 587 7.08 28.51 -8.78
CA GLN A 587 6.95 28.28 -7.33
C GLN A 587 8.10 27.44 -6.78
N GLY A 588 8.50 26.39 -7.50
CA GLY A 588 9.65 25.55 -7.14
C GLY A 588 10.95 26.36 -7.03
N LYS A 589 11.30 27.11 -8.09
CA LYS A 589 12.49 27.99 -8.07
C LYS A 589 12.45 29.00 -6.94
N SER A 590 11.30 29.67 -6.76
CA SER A 590 11.11 30.65 -5.71
C SER A 590 11.18 30.04 -4.29
N ALA A 591 10.96 28.74 -4.15
CA ALA A 591 11.07 28.03 -2.87
C ALA A 591 12.50 27.58 -2.57
N VAL A 592 13.30 27.27 -3.60
CA VAL A 592 14.72 26.91 -3.45
C VAL A 592 15.60 28.13 -3.16
N GLU A 593 15.24 29.30 -3.70
CA GLU A 593 15.96 30.56 -3.50
C GLU A 593 15.71 31.21 -2.12
N ARG A 594 14.70 30.75 -1.37
CA ARG A 594 14.34 31.23 -0.03
C ARG A 594 15.09 30.46 1.06
#